data_AF-A0A955N5L9-F1
#
_entry.id   AF-A0A955N5L9-F1
#
_cell.length_a   1.000
_cell.length_b   1.000
_cell.length_c   1.000
_cell.angle_alpha   90.00
_cell.angle_beta   90.00
_cell.angle_gamma   90.00
#
_symmetry.space_group_name_H-M   'P 1'
#
loop_
_entity.id
_entity.type
_entity.pdbx_description
1 polymer ?
#
loop_
_entity_poly.entity_id
_entity_poly.type
_entity_poly.pdbx_seq_one_letter_code
_entity_poly.pdbx_strand_id
1 'polypeptide(L)'
;MLNRRQFLMLMAAVSALAGLPQARSRAGTSGIQFGTAKPFSFDELKQRAKAMATRPYEEPLVRHDEVLESIDYDAFQQIVFKRERGLGEDGSVNFPAQFFHLGRYFKVPVKVHALEDGQSREILYRSEYFTFGGTSLGKIFPDDLGFSGFR
;
A
#
# COMPACT_ATOMS: atom_id res chain seq x y z
N MET A 1 0.35 37.14 46.29
CA MET A 1 1.04 37.98 45.29
C MET A 1 2.30 37.25 44.86
N LEU A 2 2.41 36.86 43.58
CA LEU A 2 3.60 36.14 43.10
C LEU A 2 4.82 37.07 43.10
N ASN A 3 5.96 36.58 43.60
CA ASN A 3 7.21 37.34 43.61
C ASN A 3 7.93 37.26 42.25
N ARG A 4 8.61 38.34 41.83
CA ARG A 4 9.36 38.43 40.56
C ARG A 4 10.32 37.26 40.32
N ARG A 5 10.90 36.71 41.39
CA ARG A 5 11.76 35.52 41.36
C ARG A 5 11.01 34.24 40.98
N GLN A 6 9.79 34.04 41.47
CA GLN A 6 8.95 32.90 41.11
C GLN A 6 8.48 33.01 39.66
N PHE A 7 8.18 34.22 39.18
CA PHE A 7 7.81 34.45 37.79
C PHE A 7 8.96 34.13 36.81
N LEU A 8 10.20 34.54 37.12
CA LEU A 8 11.37 34.22 36.30
C LEU A 8 11.75 32.73 36.33
N MET A 9 11.57 32.06 37.47
CA MET A 9 11.79 30.60 37.58
C MET A 9 10.78 29.81 36.74
N LEU A 10 9.51 30.23 36.73
CA LEU A 10 8.47 29.62 35.89
C LEU A 10 8.75 29.82 34.39
N MET A 11 9.24 30.98 33.97
CA MET A 11 9.61 31.23 32.57
C MET A 11 10.83 30.41 32.12
N ALA A 12 11.82 30.20 33.00
CA ALA A 12 12.98 29.38 32.69
C ALA A 12 12.64 27.88 32.56
N ALA A 13 11.67 27.38 33.33
CA ALA A 13 11.20 26.00 33.24
C ALA A 13 10.45 25.69 31.93
N VAL A 14 9.79 26.69 31.33
CA VAL A 14 9.08 26.53 30.05
C VAL A 14 10.05 26.46 28.87
N SER A 15 11.17 27.20 28.92
CA SER A 15 12.19 27.17 27.85
C SER A 15 13.00 25.87 27.81
N ALA A 16 13.11 25.14 28.92
CA ALA A 16 13.84 23.87 28.98
C ALA A 16 13.09 22.70 28.30
N LEU A 17 11.78 22.82 28.09
CA LEU A 17 10.97 21.78 27.42
C LEU A 17 10.95 21.91 25.89
N ALA A 18 11.43 23.02 25.33
CA ALA A 18 11.41 23.28 23.89
C ALA A 18 12.62 22.71 23.12
N GLY A 19 13.64 22.20 23.82
CA GLY A 19 14.90 21.74 23.23
C GLY A 19 15.05 20.22 23.09
N LEU A 20 14.06 19.42 23.51
CA LEU A 20 14.12 17.98 23.31
C LEU A 20 13.92 17.69 21.81
N PRO A 21 14.83 16.94 21.16
CA PRO A 21 14.55 16.41 19.84
C PRO A 21 13.29 15.56 19.99
N GLN A 22 12.17 16.02 19.43
CA GLN A 22 11.02 15.15 19.25
C GLN A 22 11.54 13.98 18.42
N ALA A 23 11.75 12.85 19.09
CA ALA A 23 11.88 11.59 18.40
C ALA A 23 10.63 11.51 17.54
N ARG A 24 10.78 11.79 16.23
CA ARG A 24 9.76 11.43 15.25
C ARG A 24 9.64 9.93 15.43
N SER A 25 8.61 9.52 16.17
CA SER A 25 8.17 8.14 16.17
C SER A 25 8.09 7.80 14.69
N ARG A 26 8.99 6.93 14.22
CA ARG A 26 8.75 6.20 12.99
C ARG A 26 7.51 5.39 13.30
N ALA A 27 6.34 5.97 13.05
CA ALA A 27 5.11 5.22 12.97
C ALA A 27 5.47 4.04 12.09
N GLY A 28 5.44 2.83 12.67
CA GLY A 28 5.74 1.61 11.93
C GLY A 28 4.97 1.68 10.62
N THR A 29 5.60 1.33 9.51
CA THR A 29 5.08 1.45 8.13
C THR A 29 3.61 1.03 8.04
N SER A 30 2.72 1.97 8.31
CA SER A 30 1.27 1.79 8.46
C SER A 30 0.66 2.48 7.27
N GLY A 31 0.79 1.83 6.12
CA GLY A 31 0.31 2.36 4.86
C GLY A 31 0.78 1.54 3.68
N ILE A 32 0.21 1.88 2.53
CA ILE A 32 0.58 1.33 1.23
C ILE A 32 2.06 1.59 0.94
N GLN A 33 2.72 0.58 0.40
CA GLN A 33 4.10 0.65 -0.07
C GLN A 33 4.09 1.03 -1.53
N PHE A 34 4.83 2.08 -1.85
CA PHE A 34 4.90 2.61 -3.19
C PHE A 34 6.25 2.31 -3.82
N GLY A 35 6.24 1.97 -5.10
CA GLY A 35 7.43 1.96 -5.93
C GLY A 35 7.96 3.37 -6.22
N THR A 36 9.02 3.42 -7.01
CA THR A 36 9.62 4.67 -7.48
C THR A 36 8.62 5.47 -8.30
N ALA A 37 8.55 6.78 -8.03
CA ALA A 37 7.74 7.71 -8.81
C ALA A 37 8.26 7.83 -10.24
N LYS A 38 7.34 7.89 -11.20
CA LYS A 38 7.62 8.11 -12.62
C LYS A 38 6.67 9.18 -13.14
N PRO A 39 7.13 10.07 -14.05
CA PRO A 39 6.22 10.97 -14.74
C PRO A 39 5.09 10.21 -15.42
N PHE A 40 3.89 10.80 -15.42
CA PHE A 40 2.72 10.23 -16.04
C PHE A 40 1.94 11.28 -16.81
N SER A 41 1.53 10.92 -18.01
CA SER A 41 0.51 11.63 -18.78
C SER A 41 -0.48 10.64 -19.42
N PHE A 42 -1.71 11.11 -19.62
CA PHE A 42 -2.73 10.32 -20.33
C PHE A 42 -2.35 10.09 -21.80
N ASP A 43 -1.60 11.00 -22.42
CA ASP A 43 -1.09 10.84 -23.78
C ASP A 43 -0.07 9.72 -23.88
N GLU A 44 0.88 9.61 -22.93
CA GLU A 44 1.81 8.48 -22.88
C GLU A 44 1.09 7.15 -22.69
N LEU A 45 0.04 7.10 -21.85
CA LEU A 45 -0.77 5.90 -21.67
C LEU A 45 -1.45 5.46 -22.98
N LYS A 46 -2.05 6.41 -23.72
CA LYS A 46 -2.64 6.13 -25.04
C LYS A 46 -1.60 5.66 -26.05
N GLN A 47 -0.43 6.29 -26.08
CA GLN A 47 0.67 5.89 -26.96
C GLN A 47 1.16 4.47 -26.67
N ARG A 48 1.33 4.13 -25.38
CA ARG A 48 1.67 2.77 -24.95
C ARG A 48 0.63 1.75 -25.38
N ALA A 49 -0.66 2.03 -25.16
CA ALA A 49 -1.74 1.15 -25.58
C ALA A 49 -1.77 0.96 -27.10
N LYS A 50 -1.62 2.05 -27.87
CA LYS A 50 -1.53 1.99 -29.35
C LYS A 50 -0.35 1.13 -29.81
N ALA A 51 0.82 1.28 -29.18
CA ALA A 51 2.01 0.49 -29.52
C ALA A 51 1.87 -1.00 -29.16
N MET A 52 1.15 -1.33 -28.07
CA MET A 52 0.85 -2.72 -27.72
C MET A 52 -0.12 -3.35 -28.73
N ALA A 53 -1.10 -2.59 -29.21
CA ALA A 53 -2.09 -3.07 -30.18
C ALA A 53 -1.51 -3.43 -31.56
N THR A 54 -0.30 -2.97 -31.90
CA THR A 54 0.36 -3.34 -33.17
C THR A 54 1.17 -4.62 -33.10
N ARG A 55 1.27 -5.25 -31.92
CA ARG A 55 2.05 -6.47 -31.70
C ARG A 55 1.13 -7.66 -31.45
N PRO A 56 1.58 -8.90 -31.71
CA PRO A 56 0.86 -10.09 -31.28
C PRO A 56 0.58 -10.05 -29.77
N TYR A 57 -0.52 -10.64 -29.36
CA TYR A 57 -0.85 -10.81 -27.96
C TYR A 57 0.21 -11.68 -27.27
N GLU A 58 0.70 -11.20 -26.13
CA GLU A 58 1.57 -11.95 -25.22
C GLU A 58 0.77 -12.28 -23.97
N GLU A 59 0.64 -13.56 -23.65
CA GLU A 59 -0.07 -14.01 -22.46
C GLU A 59 0.67 -13.55 -21.19
N PRO A 60 -0.04 -12.96 -20.21
CA PRO A 60 0.57 -12.56 -18.95
C PRO A 60 1.21 -13.74 -18.22
N LEU A 61 2.44 -13.53 -17.73
CA LEU A 61 3.12 -14.53 -16.92
C LEU A 61 2.42 -14.69 -15.56
N VAL A 62 1.86 -15.86 -15.30
CA VAL A 62 1.40 -16.28 -13.97
C VAL A 62 2.60 -16.79 -13.18
N ARG A 63 3.00 -16.05 -12.14
CA ARG A 63 4.05 -16.46 -11.20
C ARG A 63 3.43 -17.22 -10.02
N HIS A 64 4.23 -18.08 -9.40
CA HIS A 64 3.86 -18.79 -8.17
C HIS A 64 2.58 -19.64 -8.35
N ASP A 65 2.42 -20.25 -9.52
CA ASP A 65 1.20 -20.97 -9.91
C ASP A 65 0.79 -22.05 -8.90
N GLU A 66 1.76 -22.85 -8.42
CA GLU A 66 1.53 -23.88 -7.40
C GLU A 66 0.95 -23.31 -6.10
N VAL A 67 1.40 -22.12 -5.68
CA VAL A 67 0.91 -21.45 -4.48
C VAL A 67 -0.51 -20.94 -4.73
N LEU A 68 -0.75 -20.31 -5.88
CA LEU A 68 -2.08 -19.80 -6.23
C LEU A 68 -3.11 -20.92 -6.38
N GLU A 69 -2.69 -22.07 -6.90
CA GLU A 69 -3.52 -23.28 -6.99
C GLU A 69 -3.95 -23.80 -5.62
N SER A 70 -3.19 -23.57 -4.56
CA SER A 70 -3.59 -23.97 -3.20
C SER A 70 -4.66 -23.06 -2.57
N ILE A 71 -4.89 -21.88 -3.15
CA ILE A 71 -5.92 -20.93 -2.71
C ILE A 71 -7.20 -21.23 -3.49
N ASP A 72 -7.89 -22.29 -3.07
CA ASP A 72 -9.20 -22.65 -3.60
C ASP A 72 -10.30 -21.69 -3.14
N TYR A 73 -11.56 -22.01 -3.46
CA TYR A 73 -12.70 -21.16 -3.13
C TYR A 73 -12.81 -20.89 -1.63
N ASP A 74 -12.78 -21.94 -0.80
CA ASP A 74 -12.97 -21.82 0.64
C ASP A 74 -11.81 -21.04 1.28
N ALA A 75 -10.58 -21.33 0.84
CA ALA A 75 -9.40 -20.61 1.30
C ALA A 75 -9.44 -19.12 0.89
N PHE A 76 -9.88 -18.82 -0.34
CA PHE A 76 -10.02 -17.44 -0.83
C PHE A 76 -11.04 -16.63 -0.03
N GLN A 77 -12.16 -17.24 0.39
CA GLN A 77 -13.16 -16.57 1.23
C GLN A 77 -12.61 -16.13 2.60
N GLN A 78 -11.55 -16.78 3.08
CA GLN A 78 -10.89 -16.41 4.34
C GLN A 78 -9.88 -15.26 4.17
N ILE A 79 -9.56 -14.87 2.92
CA ILE A 79 -8.62 -13.79 2.64
C ILE A 79 -9.34 -12.44 2.74
N VAL A 80 -9.00 -11.66 3.75
CA VAL A 80 -9.62 -10.35 4.00
C VAL A 80 -8.55 -9.25 3.96
N PHE A 81 -8.78 -8.24 3.13
CA PHE A 81 -7.94 -7.04 3.13
C PHE A 81 -8.12 -6.26 4.42
N LYS A 82 -7.01 -5.87 5.05
CA LYS A 82 -6.96 -5.06 6.26
C LYS A 82 -7.32 -3.63 5.92
N ARG A 83 -8.52 -3.17 6.31
CA ARG A 83 -9.04 -1.83 5.98
C ARG A 83 -8.05 -0.72 6.35
N GLU A 84 -7.39 -0.81 7.49
CA GLU A 84 -6.40 0.17 7.94
C GLU A 84 -5.13 0.26 7.05
N ARG A 85 -4.99 -0.64 6.08
CA ARG A 85 -3.91 -0.64 5.08
C ARG A 85 -4.35 -0.11 3.71
N GLY A 86 -5.61 0.28 3.54
CA GLY A 86 -6.13 0.77 2.27
C GLY A 86 -5.51 2.11 1.87
N LEU A 87 -5.48 2.36 0.57
CA LEU A 87 -5.06 3.66 0.06
C LEU A 87 -6.05 4.71 0.56
N GLY A 88 -5.57 5.71 1.30
CA GLY A 88 -6.39 6.85 1.74
C GLY A 88 -7.34 6.60 2.91
N GLU A 89 -7.17 5.50 3.64
CA GLU A 89 -7.92 5.24 4.89
C GLU A 89 -7.53 6.18 6.04
N ASP A 90 -6.42 6.92 5.88
CA ASP A 90 -6.01 8.04 6.75
C ASP A 90 -6.76 9.35 6.44
N GLY A 91 -7.69 9.35 5.48
CA GLY A 91 -8.44 10.53 5.05
C GLY A 91 -7.71 11.41 4.04
N SER A 92 -6.58 10.96 3.49
CA SER A 92 -5.85 11.69 2.44
C SER A 92 -6.60 11.75 1.10
N VAL A 93 -7.57 10.87 0.87
CA VAL A 93 -8.39 10.86 -0.34
C VAL A 93 -9.87 10.62 -0.02
N ASN A 94 -10.76 11.12 -0.89
CA ASN A 94 -12.22 10.99 -0.71
C ASN A 94 -12.76 9.57 -0.94
N PHE A 95 -12.00 8.73 -1.65
CA PHE A 95 -12.42 7.39 -2.06
C PHE A 95 -11.31 6.39 -1.72
N PRO A 96 -11.36 5.77 -0.53
CA PRO A 96 -10.34 4.81 -0.16
C PRO A 96 -10.43 3.58 -1.06
N ALA A 97 -9.28 3.01 -1.41
CA ALA A 97 -9.21 1.83 -2.26
C ALA A 97 -8.64 0.63 -1.48
N GLN A 98 -9.26 -0.54 -1.70
CA GLN A 98 -8.81 -1.82 -1.15
C GLN A 98 -8.46 -2.76 -2.29
N PHE A 99 -7.56 -3.71 -2.03
CA PHE A 99 -7.01 -4.59 -3.06
C PHE A 99 -7.46 -6.03 -2.85
N PHE A 100 -7.58 -6.77 -3.94
CA PHE A 100 -7.91 -8.19 -3.91
C PHE A 100 -6.66 -9.06 -4.07
N HIS A 101 -6.61 -10.15 -3.31
CA HIS A 101 -5.54 -11.12 -3.39
C HIS A 101 -5.71 -12.00 -4.64
N LEU A 102 -4.60 -12.57 -5.14
CA LEU A 102 -4.66 -13.61 -6.17
C LEU A 102 -5.15 -14.94 -5.59
N GLY A 103 -5.63 -15.84 -6.45
CA GLY A 103 -6.03 -17.20 -6.05
C GLY A 103 -6.22 -18.09 -7.26
N ARG A 104 -6.65 -19.35 -7.05
CA ARG A 104 -6.76 -20.36 -8.13
C ARG A 104 -7.50 -19.85 -9.37
N TYR A 105 -8.58 -19.09 -9.17
CA TYR A 105 -9.43 -18.60 -10.25
C TYR A 105 -9.09 -17.18 -10.73
N PHE A 106 -8.14 -16.50 -10.06
CA PHE A 106 -7.71 -15.14 -10.36
C PHE A 106 -6.19 -15.08 -10.25
N LYS A 107 -5.50 -15.68 -11.23
CA LYS A 107 -4.04 -15.85 -11.19
C LYS A 107 -3.25 -14.78 -11.93
N VAL A 108 -3.90 -14.07 -12.84
CA VAL A 108 -3.26 -13.03 -13.65
C VAL A 108 -3.22 -11.73 -12.82
N PRO A 109 -2.03 -11.23 -12.45
CA PRO A 109 -1.91 -10.02 -11.66
C PRO A 109 -2.20 -8.76 -12.48
N VAL A 110 -2.79 -7.77 -11.82
CA VAL A 110 -2.85 -6.39 -12.30
C VAL A 110 -1.87 -5.52 -11.53
N LYS A 111 -1.24 -4.56 -12.24
CA LYS A 111 -0.46 -3.50 -11.60
C LYS A 111 -1.37 -2.33 -11.32
N VAL A 112 -1.39 -1.88 -10.06
CA VAL A 112 -2.15 -0.70 -9.65
C VAL A 112 -1.19 0.43 -9.35
N HIS A 113 -1.54 1.63 -9.80
CA HIS A 113 -0.73 2.82 -9.61
C HIS A 113 -1.57 3.93 -9.00
N ALA A 114 -1.02 4.63 -8.00
CA ALA A 114 -1.55 5.90 -7.54
C ALA A 114 -0.99 7.03 -8.42
N LEU A 115 -1.85 7.99 -8.77
CA LEU A 115 -1.50 9.16 -9.55
C LEU A 115 -1.68 10.42 -8.69
N GLU A 116 -0.63 11.21 -8.56
CA GLU A 116 -0.62 12.45 -7.78
C GLU A 116 0.36 13.42 -8.45
N ASP A 117 -0.06 14.66 -8.68
CA ASP A 117 0.77 15.75 -9.26
C ASP A 117 1.57 15.35 -10.52
N GLY A 118 0.92 14.63 -11.43
CA GLY A 118 1.55 14.18 -12.69
C GLY A 118 2.59 13.08 -12.51
N GLN A 119 2.65 12.45 -11.32
CA GLN A 119 3.52 11.33 -11.01
C GLN A 119 2.69 10.06 -10.79
N SER A 120 3.20 8.94 -11.29
CA SER A 120 2.69 7.60 -11.06
C SER A 120 3.60 6.83 -10.12
N ARG A 121 3.01 6.21 -9.12
CA ARG A 121 3.69 5.31 -8.17
C ARG A 121 2.96 3.98 -8.12
N GLU A 122 3.66 2.90 -8.44
CA GLU A 122 3.12 1.54 -8.33
C GLU A 122 2.80 1.24 -6.86
N ILE A 123 1.63 0.68 -6.60
CA ILE A 123 1.25 0.14 -5.30
C ILE A 123 1.78 -1.29 -5.23
N LEU A 124 2.76 -1.52 -4.37
CA LEU A 124 3.46 -2.79 -4.28
C LEU A 124 2.66 -3.78 -3.45
N TYR A 125 2.49 -5.00 -3.96
CA TYR A 125 1.87 -6.08 -3.20
C TYR A 125 2.66 -6.38 -1.92
N ARG A 126 1.93 -6.57 -0.83
CA ARG A 126 2.47 -7.03 0.45
C ARG A 126 1.48 -7.99 1.07
N SER A 127 1.97 -9.16 1.46
CA SER A 127 1.15 -10.18 2.12
C SER A 127 0.54 -9.65 3.42
N GLU A 128 1.22 -8.68 4.06
CA GLU A 128 0.80 -8.04 5.30
C GLU A 128 -0.49 -7.20 5.15
N TYR A 129 -0.91 -6.89 3.93
CA TYR A 129 -2.18 -6.20 3.68
C TYR A 129 -3.40 -7.10 3.92
N PHE A 130 -3.19 -8.41 4.06
CA PHE A 130 -4.27 -9.38 4.16
C PHE A 130 -4.21 -10.13 5.49
N THR A 131 -5.37 -10.61 5.93
CA THR A 131 -5.49 -11.71 6.87
C THR A 131 -5.93 -12.95 6.08
N PHE A 132 -5.53 -14.14 6.55
CA PHE A 132 -5.78 -15.41 5.85
C PHE A 132 -6.67 -16.36 6.67
N GLY A 133 -7.44 -15.82 7.63
CA GLY A 133 -8.46 -16.52 8.42
C GLY A 133 -8.14 -17.96 8.84
N GLY A 134 -7.18 -18.17 9.75
CA GLY A 134 -6.88 -19.48 10.35
C GLY A 134 -6.47 -20.61 9.39
N THR A 135 -6.47 -20.36 8.08
CA THR A 135 -6.05 -21.33 7.07
C THR A 135 -4.58 -21.66 7.26
N SER A 136 -4.20 -22.88 6.90
CA SER A 136 -2.78 -23.28 6.80
C SER A 136 -2.02 -22.53 5.70
N LEU A 137 -2.63 -21.54 5.05
CA LEU A 137 -1.99 -20.56 4.15
C LEU A 137 -1.04 -19.61 4.88
N GLY A 138 -0.70 -19.84 6.16
CA GLY A 138 0.26 -19.08 6.98
C GLY A 138 1.70 -19.01 6.45
N LYS A 139 1.88 -19.16 5.14
CA LYS A 139 3.10 -18.87 4.39
C LYS A 139 3.18 -17.37 4.14
N ILE A 140 4.38 -16.82 4.30
CA ILE A 140 4.72 -15.52 3.74
C ILE A 140 4.65 -15.66 2.22
N PHE A 141 3.73 -14.94 1.58
CA PHE A 141 3.64 -14.91 0.13
C PHE A 141 4.78 -14.05 -0.44
N PRO A 142 5.32 -14.38 -1.62
CA PRO A 142 6.33 -13.56 -2.27
C PRO A 142 5.82 -12.14 -2.54
N ASP A 143 6.67 -11.13 -2.31
CA ASP A 143 6.33 -9.72 -2.54
C ASP A 143 6.03 -9.39 -4.01
N ASP A 144 6.40 -10.26 -4.95
CA ASP A 144 6.16 -10.10 -6.38
C ASP A 144 4.91 -10.82 -6.89
N LEU A 145 4.02 -11.28 -5.99
CA LEU A 145 2.77 -11.95 -6.35
C LEU A 145 1.83 -11.02 -7.15
N GLY A 146 1.56 -9.83 -6.62
CA GLY A 146 0.64 -8.85 -7.22
C GLY A 146 -0.79 -8.94 -6.71
N PHE A 147 -1.69 -8.15 -7.31
CA PHE A 147 -3.11 -8.09 -6.94
C PHE A 147 -4.00 -8.66 -8.06
N SER A 148 -5.16 -9.22 -7.72
CA SER A 148 -6.18 -9.61 -8.72
C SER A 148 -7.08 -8.44 -9.14
N GLY A 149 -7.11 -7.37 -8.34
CA GLY A 149 -7.93 -6.19 -8.60
C GLY A 149 -7.98 -5.24 -7.41
N PHE A 150 -8.89 -4.26 -7.47
CA PHE A 150 -9.18 -3.33 -6.39
C PHE A 150 -10.66 -2.92 -6.41
N ARG A 151 -11.13 -2.33 -5.32
CA ARG A 151 -12.46 -1.72 -5.16
C ARG A 151 -12.39 -0.43 -4.38
#